data_AF-A0A3B8HE01-F1
#
_entry.id   AF-A0A3B8HE01-F1
#
_cell.length_a   1.000
_cell.length_b   1.000
_cell.length_c   1.000
_cell.angle_alpha   90.00
_cell.angle_beta   90.00
_cell.angle_gamma   90.00
#
_symmetry.space_group_name_H-M   'P 1'
#
loop_
_entity.id
_entity.type
_entity.pdbx_description
1 polymer ?
#
loop_
_entity_poly.entity_id
_entity_poly.type
_entity_poly.pdbx_seq_one_letter_code
_entity_poly.pdbx_strand_id
1 'polypeptide(L)' 'ITNAVVQGAEVLATACPYCVNMLTDACKSLDKQDVLEIAELSELLADGLS' A
#
# COMPACT_ATOMS: atom_id res chain seq x y z
N ILE A 1 7.91 -2.80 -0.88
CA ILE A 1 8.08 -1.50 -0.16
C ILE A 1 9.23 -0.68 -0.74
N THR A 2 10.49 -1.01 -0.48
CA THR A 2 11.64 -0.16 -0.86
C THR A 2 11.71 0.18 -2.34
N ASN A 3 11.46 -0.78 -3.24
CA ASN A 3 11.45 -0.51 -4.67
C ASN A 3 10.34 0.48 -5.08
N ALA A 4 9.14 0.37 -4.49
CA ALA A 4 8.03 1.28 -4.75
C ALA A 4 8.37 2.71 -4.30
N VAL A 5 8.94 2.86 -3.09
CA VAL A 5 9.40 4.16 -2.57
C VAL A 5 10.46 4.79 -3.46
N VAL A 6 11.44 4.01 -3.93
CA VAL A 6 12.51 4.49 -4.83
C VAL A 6 11.95 4.99 -6.17
N GLN A 7 10.87 4.39 -6.66
CA GLN A 7 10.18 4.82 -7.89
C GLN A 7 9.21 6.00 -7.66
N GLY A 8 9.09 6.49 -6.42
CA GLY A 8 8.20 7.59 -6.08
C GLY A 8 6.72 7.19 -6.03
N ALA A 9 6.40 5.91 -5.80
CA ALA A 9 5.02 5.51 -5.59
C ALA A 9 4.51 6.07 -4.25
N GLU A 10 3.34 6.70 -4.28
CA GLU A 10 2.64 7.20 -3.09
C GLU A 10 1.69 6.15 -2.52
N VAL A 11 1.14 5.30 -3.39
CA VAL A 11 0.20 4.22 -3.05
C VAL A 11 0.70 2.90 -3.64
N LEU A 12 0.69 1.84 -2.83
CA LEU A 12 0.91 0.45 -3.24
C LEU A 12 -0.36 -0.36 -2.99
N ALA A 13 -1.12 -0.59 -4.06
CA ALA A 13 -2.35 -1.37 -4.01
C ALA A 13 -2.11 -2.87 -4.18
N THR A 14 -2.92 -3.70 -3.53
CA THR A 14 -2.95 -5.15 -3.73
C THR A 14 -4.38 -5.68 -3.68
N ALA A 15 -4.65 -6.77 -4.39
CA ALA A 15 -5.94 -7.48 -4.38
C ALA A 15 -5.90 -8.75 -3.49
N CYS A 16 -4.84 -8.91 -2.70
CA CYS A 16 -4.66 -10.06 -1.82
C CYS A 16 -4.82 -9.62 -0.36
N PRO A 17 -5.87 -10.06 0.36
CA PRO A 17 -6.14 -9.64 1.74
C PRO A 17 -4.98 -9.94 2.70
N TYR A 18 -4.27 -11.06 2.49
CA TYR A 18 -3.10 -11.39 3.29
C TYR A 18 -1.95 -10.42 3.05
N CYS A 19 -1.74 -10.01 1.79
CA CYS A 19 -0.68 -9.09 1.43
C CYS A 19 -0.90 -7.69 2.02
N VAL A 20 -2.15 -7.23 2.21
CA VAL A 20 -2.40 -5.92 2.84
C VAL A 20 -1.73 -5.84 4.21
N ASN A 21 -2.00 -6.82 5.08
CA ASN A 21 -1.42 -6.86 6.42
C ASN A 21 0.10 -7.03 6.36
N MET A 22 0.58 -8.00 5.56
CA MET A 22 2.02 -8.26 5.43
C MET A 22 2.80 -7.05 4.90
N LEU A 23 2.27 -6.34 3.90
CA LEU A 23 2.88 -5.15 3.34
C LEU A 23 2.77 -3.96 4.29
N THR A 24 1.68 -3.81 5.02
CA THR A 24 1.51 -2.79 6.06
C THR A 24 2.55 -2.97 7.17
N ASP A 25 2.72 -4.19 7.67
CA ASP A 25 3.70 -4.52 8.70
C ASP A 25 5.13 -4.31 8.20
N ALA A 26 5.41 -4.71 6.95
CA ALA A 26 6.70 -4.44 6.31
C ALA A 26 6.95 -2.93 6.12
N CYS A 27 5.93 -2.15 5.76
CA CYS A 27 6.04 -0.70 5.58
C CYS A 27 6.38 -0.01 6.91
N LYS A 28 5.69 -0.39 8.00
CA LYS A 28 5.96 0.08 9.36
C LYS A 28 7.35 -0.32 9.84
N SER A 29 7.75 -1.57 9.63
CA SER A 29 9.07 -2.06 10.06
C SER A 29 10.24 -1.38 9.35
N LEU A 30 9.98 -0.70 8.23
CA LEU A 30 10.97 0.05 7.44
C LEU A 30 10.85 1.57 7.64
N ASP A 31 9.98 2.03 8.54
CA ASP A 31 9.65 3.45 8.76
C ASP A 31 9.27 4.17 7.45
N LYS A 32 8.39 3.56 6.65
CA LYS A 32 7.90 4.09 5.36
C LYS A 32 6.41 4.41 5.32
N GLN A 33 5.69 4.22 6.41
CA GLN A 33 4.25 4.50 6.52
C GLN A 33 3.86 5.95 6.21
N ASP A 34 4.78 6.91 6.41
CA ASP A 34 4.50 8.33 6.16
C ASP A 34 4.67 8.72 4.68
N VAL A 35 5.28 7.85 3.86
CA VAL A 35 5.62 8.14 2.45
C VAL A 35 5.03 7.14 1.45
N LEU A 36 4.50 6.02 1.93
CA LEU A 36 3.88 4.99 1.09
C LEU A 36 2.66 4.41 1.78
N GLU A 37 1.50 4.62 1.18
CA GLU A 37 0.23 4.03 1.60
C GLU A 37 0.07 2.62 1.05
N ILE A 38 -0.45 1.70 1.87
CA ILE A 38 -0.84 0.35 1.45
C ILE A 38 -2.35 0.29 1.38
N ALA A 39 -2.89 -0.04 0.20
CA ALA A 39 -4.33 -0.03 -0.05
C ALA A 39 -4.85 -1.37 -0.60
N GLU A 40 -6.11 -1.69 -0.31
CA GLU A 40 -6.83 -2.77 -0.98
C GLU A 40 -7.42 -2.25 -2.29
N LEU A 41 -7.18 -2.96 -3.41
CA LEU A 41 -7.70 -2.60 -4.73
C LEU A 41 -9.23 -2.38 -4.76
N SER A 42 -10.00 -3.24 -4.11
CA SER A 42 -11.46 -3.19 -4.03
C SER A 42 -11.97 -1.95 -3.29
N GLU A 43 -11.27 -1.49 -2.26
CA GLU A 43 -11.58 -0.25 -1.55
C GLU A 43 -11.32 0.96 -2.45
N LEU A 44 -10.17 1.00 -3.13
CA LEU A 44 -9.85 2.06 -4.10
C LEU A 44 -10.87 2.14 -5.24
N LEU A 45 -11.35 0.99 -5.72
CA LEU A 45 -12.40 0.94 -6.74
C LEU A 45 -13.73 1.47 -6.21
N ALA A 46 -14.09 1.13 -4.97
CA ALA A 46 -15.30 1.64 -4.34
C ALA A 46 -15.26 3.17 -4.18
N ASP A 47 -14.12 3.71 -3.71
CA ASP A 47 -13.91 5.16 -3.56
C ASP A 47 -13.99 5.90 -4.90
N GLY A 48 -13.46 5.31 -5.98
CA GLY A 48 -13.52 5.89 -7.32
C GLY A 48 -14.89 5.84 -7.99
N LEU A 49 -15.85 5.08 -7.44
CA LEU A 49 -17.22 4.96 -7.95
C LEU A 49 -18.22 5.86 -7.19
N SER A 50 -17.78 6.54 -6.13
CA SER A 50 -18.58 7.50 -5.35
C SER A 50 -18.37 8.95 -5.80
#